data_AF-A0A354FCT3-F1
#
_entry.id   AF-A0A354FCT3-F1
#
_cell.length_a   1.000
_cell.length_b   1.000
_cell.length_c   1.000
_cell.angle_alpha   90.00
_cell.angle_beta   90.00
_cell.angle_gamma   90.00
#
_symmetry.space_group_name_H-M   'P 1'
#
loop_
_entity.id
_entity.type
_entity.pdbx_description
1 polymer ?
#
loop_
_entity_poly.entity_id
_entity_poly.type
_entity_poly.pdbx_seq_one_letter_code
_entity_poly.pdbx_strand_id
1 'polypeptide(L)'
;IPLLLGSRERYEQEKKIESGTYFLNQGWIEYGNDALKDFYKWREMYGERKALWLINEIYKAYTRVAFINSGFEDKNRYLCYAGEVANFLNVKLDVLSGNLGFIRQLLNLEWDNDNYIKLEPGQKAERCMFRP
;
A
#
# COMPACT_ATOMS: atom_id res chain seq x y z
N ILE A 1 4.98 1.25 -0.88
CA ILE A 1 4.23 1.91 0.22
C ILE A 1 4.96 3.16 0.76
N PRO A 2 6.23 3.11 1.26
CA PRO A 2 6.91 4.31 1.80
C PRO A 2 7.02 5.46 0.79
N LEU A 3 7.17 5.16 -0.50
CA LEU A 3 7.12 6.13 -1.59
C LEU A 3 5.87 7.02 -1.57
N LEU A 4 4.71 6.46 -1.20
CA LEU A 4 3.41 7.16 -1.16
C LEU A 4 3.18 7.90 0.17
N LEU A 5 3.99 7.61 1.18
CA LEU A 5 3.99 8.29 2.48
C LEU A 5 5.08 9.37 2.56
N GLY A 6 5.96 9.45 1.55
CA GLY A 6 7.05 10.42 1.46
C GLY A 6 8.10 10.30 2.56
N SER A 7 8.11 9.18 3.30
CA SER A 7 9.05 8.93 4.41
C SER A 7 9.10 7.45 4.73
N ARG A 8 10.33 6.92 4.87
CA ARG A 8 10.56 5.56 5.37
C ARG A 8 10.20 5.47 6.85
N GLU A 9 10.57 6.49 7.62
CA GLU A 9 10.33 6.59 9.05
C GLU A 9 8.84 6.51 9.35
N ARG A 10 8.02 7.21 8.57
CA ARG A 10 6.55 7.15 8.68
C ARG A 10 6.00 5.77 8.37
N TYR A 11 6.51 5.10 7.33
CA TYR A 11 6.11 3.73 7.03
C TYR A 11 6.47 2.76 8.16
N GLU A 12 7.66 2.90 8.76
CA GLU A 12 8.06 2.08 9.92
C GLU A 12 7.24 2.41 11.18
N GLN A 13 6.83 3.66 11.38
CA GLN A 13 5.89 4.03 12.44
C GLN A 13 4.53 3.33 12.25
N GLU A 14 3.97 3.36 11.04
CA GLU A 14 2.71 2.65 10.75
C GLU A 14 2.80 1.15 10.99
N LYS A 15 3.93 0.52 10.64
CA LYS A 15 4.19 -0.90 10.93
C LYS A 15 4.31 -1.19 12.42
N LYS A 16 4.86 -0.27 13.21
CA LYS A 16 4.94 -0.39 14.67
C LYS A 16 3.58 -0.19 15.35
N ILE A 17 2.75 0.71 14.80
CA ILE A 17 1.38 0.93 15.28
C ILE A 17 0.55 -0.34 15.04
N GLU A 18 0.62 -0.91 13.84
CA GLU A 18 -0.14 -2.11 13.49
C GLU A 18 0.60 -2.91 12.41
N SER A 19 1.24 -4.01 12.80
CA SER A 19 2.01 -4.84 11.86
C SER A 19 1.13 -5.52 10.81
N GLY A 20 -0.14 -5.78 11.13
CA GLY A 20 -1.15 -6.36 10.24
C GLY A 20 -1.82 -5.34 9.31
N THR A 21 -1.07 -4.39 8.74
CA THR A 21 -1.65 -3.35 7.89
C THR A 21 -1.65 -3.74 6.41
N TYR A 22 -2.84 -3.83 5.83
CA TYR A 22 -3.06 -3.92 4.38
C TYR A 22 -3.24 -2.52 3.79
N PHE A 23 -2.30 -2.08 2.96
CA PHE A 23 -2.31 -0.72 2.42
C PHE A 23 -3.05 -0.65 1.09
N LEU A 24 -3.98 0.30 0.97
CA LEU A 24 -4.65 0.65 -0.27
C LEU A 24 -4.38 2.10 -0.64
N ASN A 25 -4.41 2.40 -1.93
CA ASN A 25 -4.52 3.75 -2.48
C ASN A 25 -5.39 3.68 -3.74
N GLN A 26 -5.65 4.82 -4.38
CA GLN A 26 -6.39 4.87 -5.63
C GLN A 26 -5.83 3.91 -6.69
N GLY A 27 -4.53 3.96 -6.98
CA GLY A 27 -3.92 3.12 -8.02
C GLY A 27 -4.08 1.61 -7.77
N TRP A 28 -3.94 1.15 -6.51
CA TRP A 28 -4.17 -0.24 -6.15
C TRP A 28 -5.65 -0.63 -6.27
N ILE A 29 -6.56 0.27 -5.91
CA ILE A 29 -8.00 0.05 -6.05
C ILE A 29 -8.43 0.04 -7.53
N GLU A 30 -7.78 0.77 -8.42
CA GLU A 30 -8.15 0.79 -9.83
C GLU A 30 -7.54 -0.38 -10.60
N TYR A 31 -6.24 -0.58 -10.44
CA TYR A 31 -5.44 -1.44 -11.33
C TYR A 31 -4.87 -2.67 -10.64
N GLY A 32 -4.91 -2.71 -9.31
CA GLY A 32 -4.45 -3.85 -8.51
C GLY A 32 -5.55 -4.85 -8.20
N ASN A 33 -5.15 -5.89 -7.46
CA ASN A 33 -6.06 -6.80 -6.77
C ASN A 33 -6.15 -6.45 -5.29
N ASP A 34 -7.29 -6.81 -4.71
CA ASP A 34 -7.59 -6.70 -3.30
C ASP A 34 -8.50 -7.87 -2.88
N ALA A 35 -8.76 -7.98 -1.58
CA ALA A 35 -9.53 -9.10 -1.04
C ALA A 35 -10.93 -9.25 -1.67
N LEU A 36 -11.60 -8.14 -2.00
CA LEU A 36 -12.93 -8.21 -2.61
C LEU A 36 -12.84 -8.70 -4.06
N LYS A 37 -11.91 -8.14 -4.85
CA LYS A 37 -11.71 -8.58 -6.24
C LYS A 37 -11.26 -10.05 -6.32
N ASP A 38 -10.33 -10.44 -5.46
CA ASP A 38 -9.84 -11.82 -5.39
C ASP A 38 -10.97 -12.76 -4.96
N PHE A 39 -11.83 -12.36 -4.02
CA PHE A 39 -12.99 -13.14 -3.64
C PHE A 39 -13.92 -13.38 -4.82
N TYR A 40 -14.32 -12.33 -5.55
CA TYR A 40 -15.25 -12.48 -6.67
C TYR A 40 -14.66 -13.35 -7.78
N LYS A 41 -13.38 -13.15 -8.11
CA LYS A 41 -12.65 -13.97 -9.07
C LYS A 41 -12.63 -15.43 -8.66
N TRP A 42 -12.26 -15.73 -7.41
CA TRP A 42 -12.15 -17.10 -6.94
C TRP A 42 -13.50 -17.76 -6.71
N ARG A 43 -14.54 -16.98 -6.39
CA ARG A 43 -15.91 -17.48 -6.29
C ARG A 43 -16.39 -18.01 -7.63
N GLU A 44 -16.11 -17.30 -8.72
CA GLU A 44 -16.44 -17.74 -10.07
C GLU A 44 -15.68 -19.02 -10.45
N MET A 45 -14.38 -19.08 -10.14
CA MET A 45 -13.53 -20.22 -10.54
C MET A 45 -13.72 -21.48 -9.67
N TYR A 46 -13.99 -21.32 -8.38
CA TYR A 46 -13.90 -22.39 -7.38
C TYR A 46 -15.14 -22.56 -6.51
N GLY A 47 -16.15 -21.70 -6.68
CA GLY A 47 -17.32 -21.63 -5.81
C GLY A 47 -17.05 -20.87 -4.52
N GLU A 48 -18.13 -20.39 -3.91
CA GLU A 48 -18.12 -19.48 -2.77
C GLU A 48 -17.35 -20.00 -1.55
N ARG A 49 -17.62 -21.25 -1.13
CA ARG A 49 -16.98 -21.83 0.05
C ARG A 49 -15.45 -21.85 -0.06
N LYS A 50 -14.91 -22.22 -1.22
CA LYS A 50 -13.47 -22.29 -1.43
C LYS A 50 -12.85 -20.89 -1.56
N ALA A 51 -13.56 -19.95 -2.19
CA ALA A 51 -13.15 -18.57 -2.27
C ALA A 51 -13.05 -17.91 -0.89
N LEU A 52 -14.06 -18.07 -0.03
CA LEU A 52 -14.04 -17.56 1.34
C LEU A 52 -12.88 -18.16 2.15
N TRP A 53 -12.66 -19.48 2.04
CA TRP A 53 -11.54 -20.13 2.70
C TRP A 53 -10.18 -19.56 2.25
N LEU A 54 -9.99 -19.37 0.94
CA LEU A 54 -8.77 -18.78 0.38
C LEU A 54 -8.54 -17.35 0.90
N ILE A 55 -9.58 -16.51 0.89
CA ILE A 55 -9.49 -15.14 1.40
C ILE A 55 -9.11 -15.15 2.88
N ASN A 56 -9.78 -15.95 3.69
CA ASN A 56 -9.47 -16.04 5.10
C ASN A 56 -8.00 -16.45 5.32
N GLU A 57 -7.51 -17.48 4.61
CA GLU A 57 -6.13 -17.93 4.77
C GLU A 57 -5.08 -16.92 4.29
N ILE A 58 -5.34 -16.22 3.18
CA ILE A 58 -4.40 -15.26 2.59
C ILE A 58 -4.36 -13.96 3.40
N TYR A 59 -5.51 -13.52 3.92
CA TYR A 59 -5.63 -12.23 4.59
C TYR A 59 -5.69 -12.29 6.12
N LYS A 60 -5.67 -13.49 6.76
CA LYS A 60 -5.77 -13.67 8.23
C LYS A 60 -4.78 -12.88 9.09
N ALA A 61 -3.63 -12.52 8.54
CA ALA A 61 -2.61 -11.77 9.27
C ALA A 61 -2.88 -10.26 9.30
N TYR A 62 -3.84 -9.77 8.51
CA TYR A 62 -4.22 -8.37 8.49
C TYR A 62 -5.28 -8.07 9.55
N THR A 63 -5.05 -6.98 10.27
CA THR A 63 -5.90 -6.45 11.34
C THR A 63 -6.37 -5.02 11.04
N ARG A 64 -5.84 -4.42 9.98
CA ARG A 64 -6.14 -3.06 9.53
C ARG A 64 -6.06 -2.95 8.01
N VAL A 65 -7.01 -2.24 7.41
CA VAL A 65 -6.84 -1.61 6.09
C VAL A 65 -6.43 -0.15 6.30
N ALA A 66 -5.33 0.28 5.69
CA ALA A 66 -4.89 1.68 5.71
C ALA A 66 -5.00 2.27 4.30
N PHE A 67 -5.94 3.19 4.10
CA PHE A 67 -6.11 3.90 2.85
C PHE A 67 -5.22 5.15 2.80
N ILE A 68 -4.25 5.16 1.88
CA ILE A 68 -3.36 6.29 1.65
C ILE A 68 -4.02 7.26 0.66
N ASN A 69 -4.47 8.40 1.18
CA ASN A 69 -5.05 9.48 0.40
C ASN A 69 -3.97 10.43 -0.11
N SER A 70 -3.58 10.30 -1.38
CA SER A 70 -2.57 11.16 -2.01
C SER A 70 -3.10 12.50 -2.54
N GLY A 71 -4.38 12.83 -2.30
CA GLY A 71 -4.95 14.14 -2.66
C GLY A 71 -5.47 14.26 -4.10
N PHE A 72 -5.78 13.14 -4.75
CA PHE A 72 -6.45 13.13 -6.05
C PHE A 72 -7.96 13.42 -5.92
N GLU A 73 -8.60 13.78 -7.04
CA GLU A 73 -10.06 13.93 -7.14
C GLU A 73 -10.77 12.59 -6.85
N ASP A 74 -12.07 12.62 -6.54
CA ASP A 74 -12.88 11.42 -6.20
C ASP A 74 -12.46 10.62 -4.95
N LYS A 75 -11.75 11.25 -3.99
CA LYS A 75 -11.38 10.65 -2.70
C LYS A 75 -12.51 9.83 -2.04
N ASN A 76 -13.74 10.33 -2.06
CA ASN A 76 -14.88 9.69 -1.39
C ASN A 76 -15.20 8.31 -1.97
N ARG A 77 -15.07 8.14 -3.30
CA ARG A 77 -15.29 6.86 -3.97
C ARG A 77 -14.29 5.81 -3.50
N TYR A 78 -13.00 6.14 -3.51
CA TYR A 78 -11.96 5.21 -3.10
C TYR A 78 -11.97 4.94 -1.59
N LEU A 79 -12.33 5.93 -0.78
CA LEU A 79 -12.50 5.75 0.65
C LEU A 79 -13.67 4.80 0.96
N CYS A 80 -14.79 4.96 0.25
CA CYS A 80 -15.93 4.05 0.37
C CYS A 80 -15.52 2.61 0.04
N TYR A 81 -14.83 2.42 -1.09
CA TYR A 81 -14.36 1.10 -1.50
C TYR A 81 -13.36 0.49 -0.51
N ALA A 82 -12.41 1.28 0.01
CA ALA A 82 -11.50 0.82 1.05
C ALA A 82 -12.26 0.36 2.32
N GLY A 83 -13.37 1.03 2.64
CA GLY A 83 -14.29 0.61 3.70
C GLY A 83 -15.01 -0.70 3.40
N GLU A 84 -15.43 -0.92 2.16
CA GLU A 84 -15.99 -2.22 1.75
C GLU A 84 -14.97 -3.35 1.91
N VAL A 85 -13.71 -3.14 1.51
CA VAL A 85 -12.64 -4.12 1.70
C VAL A 85 -12.38 -4.38 3.19
N ALA A 86 -12.31 -3.33 4.01
CA ALA A 86 -12.11 -3.45 5.45
C ALA A 86 -13.26 -4.21 6.12
N ASN A 87 -14.51 -3.91 5.77
CA ASN A 87 -15.69 -4.61 6.26
C ASN A 87 -15.71 -6.07 5.83
N PHE A 88 -15.35 -6.37 4.58
CA PHE A 88 -15.30 -7.74 4.06
C PHE A 88 -14.25 -8.58 4.80
N LEU A 89 -13.10 -7.99 5.12
CA LEU A 89 -12.05 -8.63 5.92
C LEU A 89 -12.33 -8.59 7.44
N ASN A 90 -13.39 -7.89 7.87
CA ASN A 90 -13.72 -7.64 9.27
C ASN A 90 -12.56 -7.01 10.07
N VAL A 91 -11.96 -5.96 9.51
CA VAL A 91 -10.86 -5.19 10.11
C VAL A 91 -11.15 -3.69 10.12
N LYS A 92 -10.43 -2.93 10.95
CA LYS A 92 -10.59 -1.47 11.00
C LYS A 92 -10.06 -0.80 9.72
N LEU A 93 -10.65 0.34 9.37
CA LEU A 93 -10.18 1.22 8.32
C LEU A 93 -9.52 2.47 8.94
N ASP A 94 -8.27 2.73 8.58
CA ASP A 94 -7.59 4.00 8.86
C ASP A 94 -7.34 4.77 7.56
N VAL A 95 -7.41 6.10 7.62
CA VAL A 95 -7.09 6.99 6.50
C VAL A 95 -5.78 7.72 6.78
N LEU A 96 -4.78 7.45 5.95
CA LEU A 96 -3.47 8.07 6.04
C LEU A 96 -3.35 9.16 4.98
N SER A 97 -2.91 10.36 5.38
CA SER A 97 -2.55 11.40 4.41
C SER A 97 -1.29 10.99 3.64
N GLY A 98 -1.39 10.80 2.34
CA GLY A 98 -0.25 10.52 1.48
C GLY A 98 0.69 11.73 1.36
N ASN A 99 1.92 11.48 0.95
CA ASN A 99 2.90 12.52 0.66
C ASN A 99 3.76 12.09 -0.52
N LEU A 100 3.70 12.84 -1.62
CA LEU A 100 4.44 12.58 -2.85
C LEU A 100 5.82 13.27 -2.88
N GLY A 101 6.32 13.74 -1.73
CA GLY A 101 7.57 14.49 -1.59
C GLY A 101 8.76 13.77 -2.24
N PHE A 102 8.90 12.46 -2.02
CA PHE A 102 9.95 11.68 -2.66
C PHE A 102 9.85 11.66 -4.19
N ILE A 103 8.64 11.62 -4.75
CA ILE A 103 8.43 11.65 -6.20
C ILE A 103 8.72 13.05 -6.73
N ARG A 104 8.22 14.08 -6.04
CA ARG A 104 8.44 15.49 -6.40
C ARG A 104 9.94 15.83 -6.40
N GLN A 105 10.66 15.47 -5.35
CA GLN A 105 12.10 15.68 -5.23
C GLN A 105 12.86 14.96 -6.35
N LEU A 106 12.50 13.72 -6.66
CA LEU A 106 13.13 12.95 -7.74
C LEU A 106 12.94 13.64 -9.10
N LEU A 107 11.72 14.08 -9.41
CA LEU A 107 11.41 14.75 -10.68
C LEU A 107 12.05 16.13 -10.80
N ASN A 108 12.21 16.83 -9.68
CA ASN A 108 12.85 18.15 -9.61
C ASN A 108 14.38 18.08 -9.47
N LEU A 109 14.98 16.88 -9.47
CA LEU A 109 16.41 16.66 -9.26
C LEU A 109 16.92 17.14 -7.88
N GLU A 110 16.03 17.21 -6.88
CA GLU A 110 16.30 17.60 -5.48
C GLU A 110 16.74 16.38 -4.65
N TRP A 111 17.64 15.57 -5.21
CA TRP A 111 18.10 14.30 -4.65
C TRP A 111 19.44 14.38 -3.93
N ASP A 112 19.92 15.59 -3.61
CA ASP A 112 21.13 15.78 -2.81
C ASP A 112 20.85 15.67 -1.32
N ASN A 113 20.40 14.48 -0.91
CA ASN A 113 20.12 14.14 0.47
C ASN A 113 20.20 12.61 0.66
N ASP A 114 20.17 12.18 1.92
CA ASP A 114 20.36 10.77 2.28
C ASP A 114 19.22 9.84 1.83
N ASN A 115 18.13 10.35 1.23
CA ASN A 115 17.00 9.52 0.79
C ASN A 115 17.22 8.90 -0.60
N TYR A 116 18.27 9.29 -1.32
CA TYR A 116 18.58 8.83 -2.67
C TYR A 116 19.99 8.27 -2.77
N ILE A 117 20.14 7.23 -3.60
CA ILE A 117 21.45 6.68 -3.96
C ILE A 117 21.75 7.15 -5.38
N LYS A 118 22.85 7.88 -5.56
CA LYS A 118 23.35 8.31 -6.87
C LYS A 118 24.37 7.29 -7.36
N LEU A 119 24.23 6.84 -8.60
CA LEU A 119 25.13 5.87 -9.22
C LEU A 119 25.67 6.47 -10.52
N GLU A 120 26.99 6.40 -10.70
CA GLU A 120 27.63 6.78 -11.94
C GLU A 120 27.43 5.71 -13.03
N PRO A 121 27.53 6.06 -14.33
CA PRO A 121 27.47 5.08 -15.40
C PRO A 121 28.46 3.92 -15.19
N GLY A 122 27.96 2.69 -15.20
CA GLY A 122 28.75 1.49 -14.95
C GLY A 122 28.91 1.09 -13.49
N GLN A 123 28.49 1.94 -12.53
CA GLN A 123 28.45 1.59 -11.12
C GLN A 123 27.29 0.64 -10.82
N LYS A 124 27.51 -0.34 -9.95
CA LYS A 124 26.49 -1.27 -9.48
C LYS A 124 25.97 -0.84 -8.12
N ALA A 125 24.67 -0.99 -7.89
CA ALA A 125 24.11 -0.84 -6.56
C ALA A 125 24.56 -2.00 -5.68
N GLU A 126 25.17 -1.70 -4.53
CA GLU A 126 25.59 -2.70 -3.56
C GLU A 126 24.73 -2.66 -2.31
N ARG A 127 24.62 -3.79 -1.60
CA ARG A 127 23.78 -3.91 -0.41
C ARG A 127 24.14 -2.88 0.67
N CYS A 128 25.42 -2.55 0.83
CA CYS A 128 25.91 -1.56 1.80
C CYS A 128 25.43 -0.12 1.51
N MET A 129 24.98 0.17 0.29
CA MET A 129 24.44 1.49 -0.07
C MET A 129 23.01 1.69 0.45
N PHE A 130 22.30 0.61 0.75
CA PHE A 130 20.95 0.67 1.30
C PHE A 130 21.01 0.74 2.83
N ARG A 131 20.26 1.67 3.41
CA ARG A 131 20.09 1.74 4.86
C ARG A 131 19.53 0.39 5.38
N PRO A 132 20.05 -0.14 6.51
CA PRO A 132 19.67 -1.45 7.06
C PRO A 132 18.17 -1.61 7.30
#